data_AF-A0A0B3RIM0-F1
#
_entry.id   AF-A0A0B3RIM0-F1
#
_cell.length_a   1.000
_cell.length_b   1.000
_cell.length_c   1.000
_cell.angle_alpha   90.00
_cell.angle_beta   90.00
_cell.angle_gamma   90.00
#
_symmetry.space_group_name_H-M   'P 1'
#
loop_
_entity.id
_entity.type
_entity.pdbx_description
1 polymer ?
#
loop_
_entity_poly.entity_id
_entity_poly.type
_entity_poly.pdbx_seq_one_letter_code
_entity_poly.pdbx_strand_id
1 'polypeptide(L)'
;MSEWGPWIEHNGKGCPLPDWQIVEAVDVEGEFYEADRVDTLCWDHDCGTPVLWWIIRYRIRKPRGLTILEEIARSVKEPQELGA
;
A
#
# COMPACT_ATOMS: atom_id res chain seq x y z
N MET A 1 9.98 3.31 11.80
CA MET A 1 9.61 3.34 10.37
C MET A 1 8.20 2.80 10.26
N SER A 2 7.36 3.37 9.41
CA SER A 2 6.01 2.83 9.21
C SER A 2 6.12 1.41 8.61
N GLU A 3 5.40 0.44 9.18
CA GLU A 3 5.31 -0.94 8.69
C GLU A 3 4.68 -1.01 7.28
N TRP A 4 4.03 0.09 6.86
CA TRP A 4 3.33 0.22 5.60
C TRP A 4 4.18 0.87 4.52
N GLY A 5 3.90 0.49 3.27
CA GLY A 5 4.40 1.13 2.08
C GLY A 5 3.79 2.51 1.84
N PRO A 6 4.13 3.15 0.70
CA PRO A 6 3.50 4.41 0.30
C PRO A 6 2.01 4.22 0.04
N TRP A 7 1.24 5.31 0.17
CA TRP A 7 -0.13 5.37 -0.34
C TRP A 7 -0.13 5.31 -1.86
N ILE A 8 -1.01 4.49 -2.41
CA ILE A 8 -1.24 4.27 -3.83
C ILE A 8 -2.67 4.70 -4.12
N GLU A 9 -2.86 5.55 -5.12
CA GLU A 9 -4.20 5.97 -5.57
C GLU A 9 -4.88 4.84 -6.32
N HIS A 10 -6.17 4.63 -6.02
CA HIS A 10 -7.00 3.64 -6.69
C HIS A 10 -7.92 4.31 -7.70
N ASN A 11 -8.04 3.70 -8.88
CA ASN A 11 -8.80 4.25 -10.00
C ASN A 11 -10.28 3.81 -10.01
N GLY A 12 -10.72 3.10 -8.97
CA GLY A 12 -12.09 2.61 -8.84
C GLY A 12 -12.46 1.45 -9.76
N LYS A 13 -11.49 0.73 -10.33
CA LYS A 13 -11.75 -0.38 -11.25
C LYS A 13 -11.07 -1.68 -10.81
N GLY A 14 -11.89 -2.62 -10.31
CA GLY A 14 -11.45 -3.94 -9.89
C GLY A 14 -10.43 -3.92 -8.75
N CYS A 15 -10.15 -5.09 -8.18
CA CYS A 15 -9.13 -5.23 -7.14
C CYS A 15 -7.73 -5.40 -7.76
N PRO A 16 -6.75 -4.53 -7.47
CA PRO A 16 -5.40 -4.63 -8.03
C PRO A 16 -4.49 -5.61 -7.26
N LEU A 17 -4.99 -6.21 -6.18
CA LEU A 17 -4.19 -6.98 -5.24
C LEU A 17 -4.62 -8.45 -5.19
N PRO A 18 -3.71 -9.36 -4.81
CA PRO A 18 -4.06 -10.77 -4.60
C PRO A 18 -5.06 -10.93 -3.46
N ASP A 19 -5.91 -11.95 -3.56
CA ASP A 19 -6.80 -12.37 -2.48
C ASP A 19 -6.02 -12.53 -1.16
N TRP A 20 -6.68 -12.21 -0.04
CA TRP A 20 -6.12 -12.26 1.32
C TRP A 20 -5.00 -11.26 1.64
N GLN A 21 -4.63 -10.38 0.71
CA GLN A 21 -3.71 -9.29 1.00
C GLN A 21 -4.31 -8.36 2.07
N ILE A 22 -3.51 -8.04 3.09
CA ILE A 22 -3.86 -7.05 4.12
C ILE A 22 -3.48 -5.66 3.63
N VAL A 23 -4.41 -4.72 3.72
CA VAL A 23 -4.24 -3.33 3.30
C VAL A 23 -4.67 -2.36 4.39
N GLU A 24 -4.18 -1.14 4.30
CA GLU A 24 -4.89 0.02 4.81
C GLU A 24 -5.50 0.76 3.64
N ALA A 25 -6.75 1.20 3.79
CA ALA A 25 -7.49 1.83 2.71
C ALA A 25 -8.23 3.07 3.20
N VAL A 26 -8.49 3.99 2.27
CA VAL A 26 -9.34 5.15 2.49
C VAL A 26 -10.38 5.19 1.37
N ASP A 27 -11.63 5.40 1.74
CA ASP A 27 -12.72 5.54 0.79
C ASP A 27 -12.93 7.00 0.33
N VAL A 28 -13.94 7.19 -0.52
CA VAL A 28 -14.37 8.51 -1.01
C VAL A 28 -14.87 9.47 0.09
N GLU A 29 -15.36 8.96 1.23
CA GLU A 29 -15.80 9.80 2.35
C GLU A 29 -14.66 10.18 3.30
N GLY A 30 -13.50 9.54 3.13
CA GLY A 30 -12.34 9.72 4.00
C GLY A 30 -12.33 8.79 5.21
N GLU A 31 -13.21 7.77 5.24
CA GLU A 31 -13.17 6.72 6.24
C GLU A 31 -11.92 5.85 6.04
N PHE A 32 -11.26 5.52 7.15
CA PHE A 32 -10.01 4.78 7.15
C PHE A 32 -10.24 3.34 7.63
N TYR A 33 -9.84 2.38 6.80
CA TYR A 33 -9.93 0.96 7.07
C TYR A 33 -8.54 0.45 7.44
N GLU A 34 -8.35 0.13 8.73
CA GLU A 34 -7.07 -0.35 9.25
C GLU A 34 -6.92 -1.85 9.08
N ALA A 35 -5.87 -2.27 8.38
CA ALA A 35 -5.45 -3.67 8.29
C ALA A 35 -6.57 -4.65 7.89
N ASP A 36 -7.44 -4.21 6.98
CA ASP A 36 -8.52 -5.04 6.46
C ASP A 36 -8.03 -5.93 5.32
N ARG A 37 -8.76 -7.01 5.07
CA ARG A 37 -8.48 -7.87 3.93
C ARG A 37 -9.06 -7.25 2.66
N VAL A 38 -8.35 -7.45 1.56
CA VAL A 38 -8.76 -6.89 0.28
C VAL A 38 -10.17 -7.34 -0.18
N ASP A 39 -10.60 -8.53 0.24
CA ASP A 39 -11.87 -9.17 -0.15
C ASP A 39 -13.09 -8.62 0.60
N THR A 40 -12.89 -7.78 1.62
CA THR A 40 -13.96 -7.13 2.38
C THR A 40 -14.28 -5.71 1.87
N LEU A 41 -13.45 -5.15 0.99
CA LEU A 41 -13.56 -3.78 0.49
C LEU A 41 -14.12 -3.74 -0.94
N CYS A 42 -14.91 -2.70 -1.29
CA CYS A 42 -15.32 -2.51 -2.69
C CYS A 42 -14.33 -1.66 -3.47
N TRP A 43 -13.62 -2.31 -4.39
CA TRP A 43 -12.65 -1.66 -5.26
C TRP A 43 -13.25 -1.14 -6.57
N ASP A 44 -14.45 -1.59 -6.92
CA ASP A 44 -15.11 -1.21 -8.16
C ASP A 44 -16.22 -0.20 -7.86
N HIS A 45 -16.08 1.03 -8.36
CA HIS A 45 -17.08 2.07 -8.12
C HIS A 45 -18.43 1.75 -8.80
N ASP A 46 -18.45 0.81 -9.73
CA ASP A 46 -19.66 0.33 -10.39
C ASP A 46 -20.27 -0.93 -9.74
N CYS A 47 -19.77 -1.38 -8.56
CA CYS A 47 -20.22 -2.62 -7.90
C CYS A 47 -21.66 -2.59 -7.35
N GLY A 48 -22.41 -1.50 -7.55
CA GLY A 48 -23.80 -1.36 -7.11
C GLY A 48 -23.99 -1.32 -5.58
N THR A 49 -22.89 -1.27 -4.81
CA THR A 49 -22.92 -1.05 -3.36
C THR A 49 -23.11 0.43 -3.04
N PRO A 50 -23.50 0.78 -1.81
CA PRO A 50 -23.44 2.17 -1.35
C PRO A 50 -22.02 2.73 -1.58
N VAL A 51 -21.97 3.99 -2.00
CA VAL A 51 -20.76 4.75 -2.39
C VAL A 51 -19.68 4.79 -1.28
N LEU A 52 -20.09 4.52 -0.04
CA LEU A 52 -19.30 4.50 1.21
C LEU A 52 -18.21 3.42 1.31
N TRP A 53 -17.95 2.68 0.22
CA TRP A 53 -16.96 1.59 0.22
C TRP A 53 -15.96 1.74 -0.93
N TRP A 54 -16.10 2.81 -1.72
CA TRP A 54 -15.29 3.06 -2.89
C TRP A 54 -13.89 3.49 -2.47
N ILE A 55 -12.96 2.54 -2.49
CA ILE A 55 -11.58 2.82 -2.16
C ILE A 55 -10.98 3.80 -3.18
N ILE A 56 -10.35 4.88 -2.70
CA ILE A 56 -9.66 5.88 -3.54
C ILE A 56 -8.16 5.85 -3.36
N ARG A 57 -7.68 5.27 -2.25
CA ARG A 57 -6.25 5.02 -2.03
C ARG A 57 -6.05 3.92 -1.01
N TYR A 58 -4.94 3.22 -1.13
CA TYR A 58 -4.59 2.11 -0.26
C TYR A 58 -3.07 2.02 -0.08
N ARG A 59 -2.62 1.29 0.93
CA ARG A 59 -1.22 0.90 1.07
C ARG A 59 -1.09 -0.50 1.61
N ILE A 60 -0.03 -1.18 1.20
CA ILE A 60 0.27 -2.56 1.61
C ILE A 60 1.38 -2.58 2.66
N ARG A 61 1.41 -3.60 3.51
CA ARG A 61 2.53 -3.79 4.44
C ARG A 61 3.82 -4.04 3.67
N LYS A 62 4.92 -3.48 4.16
CA LYS A 62 6.23 -3.73 3.56
C LYS A 62 6.56 -5.22 3.71
N PRO A 63 6.86 -5.93 2.61
CA PRO A 63 7.33 -7.29 2.73
C PRO A 63 8.69 -7.28 3.46
N ARG A 64 8.96 -8.31 4.26
CA ARG A 64 10.22 -8.42 5.03
C ARG A 64 11.47 -8.24 4.15
N GLY A 65 11.42 -8.74 2.91
CA GLY A 65 12.52 -8.56 1.94
C GLY A 65 12.81 -7.10 1.62
N LEU A 66 11.79 -6.25 1.51
CA LEU A 66 11.98 -4.81 1.28
C LEU A 66 12.62 -4.14 2.51
N THR A 67 12.19 -4.51 3.71
CA THR A 67 12.81 -4.01 4.95
C THR A 67 14.30 -4.34 5.03
N ILE A 68 14.67 -5.58 4.67
CA ILE A 68 16.07 -6.02 4.61
C ILE A 68 16.85 -5.22 3.56
N LEU A 69 16.28 -5.01 2.37
CA LEU A 69 16.92 -4.21 1.32
C LEU A 69 17.10 -2.75 1.75
N GLU A 70 16.12 -2.14 2.42
CA GLU A 70 16.21 -0.78 2.97
C GLU A 70 17.28 -0.67 4.08
N GLU A 71 17.50 -1.74 4.84
CA GLU A 71 18.57 -1.82 5.83
C GLU A 71 19.95 -1.92 5.16
N ILE A 72 20.10 -2.82 4.19
CA ILE A 72 21.34 -2.97 3.40
C ILE A 72 21.68 -1.66 2.70
N ALA A 73 20.74 -1.06 1.97
CA ALA A 73 20.95 0.18 1.24
C ALA A 73 21.43 1.33 2.15
N ARG A 74 20.95 1.40 3.40
CA ARG A 74 21.43 2.39 4.38
C ARG A 74 22.81 2.09 4.95
N SER A 75 23.18 0.81 5.04
CA SER A 75 24.47 0.40 5.58
C SER A 75 25.64 0.59 4.60
N VAL A 76 25.35 0.70 3.30
CA VAL A 76 26.37 0.99 2.28
C VAL A 76 26.86 2.42 2.46
N LYS A 77 28.13 2.58 2.83
CA LYS A 77 28.82 3.88 2.79
C LYS A 77 29.11 4.25 1.34
N GLU A 78 28.94 5.53 1.03
CA GLU A 78 29.34 6.12 -0.25
C GLU A 78 30.81 5.74 -0.57
N PRO A 79 31.13 5.37 -1.83
CA PRO A 79 32.50 5.10 -2.22
C PRO A 79 33.35 6.34 -1.92
N GLN A 80 34.38 6.19 -1.09
CA GLN A 80 35.37 7.24 -0.95
C GLN A 80 36.08 7.38 -2.29
N GLU A 81 35.95 8.54 -2.93
CA GLU A 81 36.72 8.84 -4.13
C GLU A 81 38.20 8.68 -3.78
N LEU A 82 38.83 7.67 -4.37
CA LEU A 82 40.27 7.47 -4.31
C LEU A 82 40.89 8.64 -5.06
N GLY A 83 41.28 9.66 -4.30
CA GLY A 83 41.99 10.82 -4.81
C GLY A 83 43.19 10.38 -5.66
N ALA A 84 43.20 10.89 -6.89
CA ALA A 84 44.32 10.77 -7.83
C ALA A 84 45.46 11.73 -7.47
#